data_AF-A0A0M4F9W0-F1
#
_entry.id   AF-A0A0M4F9W0-F1
#
_cell.length_a   1.000
_cell.length_b   1.000
_cell.length_c   1.000
_cell.angle_alpha   90.00
_cell.angle_beta   90.00
_cell.angle_gamma   90.00
#
_symmetry.space_group_name_H-M   'P 1'
#
loop_
_entity.id
_entity.type
_entity.pdbx_description
1 polymer ?
#
loop_
_entity_poly.entity_id
_entity_poly.type
_entity_poly.pdbx_seq_one_letter_code
_entity_poly.pdbx_strand_id
1 'polypeptide(L)'
;MPPKVPYTWRQPDYPGDGSEHRWIEPTMIIFCQDADIEQSVEPLMRTLHEPIGIGPVASVFVHETMRERLIERVRNAMSVVHRKVKTHAHYKQALRRVDCLQAELVSMQQPDDIGFRFSMVEGSPLVVCDFPQSFFSSQHPSTVVTLHTFRNLQELSELTALEKLPFVSAAIWSPKMAAAYEIAMKLKLPVIYINCAAISLAPVLAQYEAKQTVALIENNFHYEVLLLDNEIPKIIVYPALLLLPAPPTPPKTSTVSLKKTATEQQE
;
A
#
# COMPACT_ATOMS: atom_id res chain seq x y z
N MET A 1 -14.16 25.78 -4.11
CA MET A 1 -13.58 25.90 -5.46
C MET A 1 -12.07 25.86 -5.31
N PRO A 2 -11.35 24.97 -6.01
CA PRO A 2 -9.89 24.97 -5.93
C PRO A 2 -9.33 26.27 -6.55
N PRO A 3 -8.27 26.86 -5.96
CA PRO A 3 -7.67 28.08 -6.49
C PRO A 3 -7.08 27.81 -7.88
N LYS A 4 -7.46 28.64 -8.86
CA LYS A 4 -6.87 28.62 -10.20
C LYS A 4 -5.42 29.09 -10.10
N VAL A 5 -4.49 28.14 -10.14
CA VAL A 5 -3.06 28.44 -10.32
C VAL A 5 -2.85 29.00 -11.75
N PRO A 6 -2.16 30.14 -11.91
CA PRO A 6 -1.92 30.73 -13.22
C PRO A 6 -1.10 29.77 -14.10
N TYR A 7 -1.50 29.64 -15.37
CA TYR A 7 -0.80 28.83 -16.36
C TYR A 7 0.61 29.41 -16.56
N THR A 8 1.63 28.75 -16.02
CA THR A 8 3.03 29.07 -16.28
C THR A 8 3.61 27.99 -17.18
N TRP A 9 4.39 28.37 -18.20
CA TRP A 9 5.11 27.44 -19.08
C TRP A 9 6.21 26.65 -18.36
N ARG A 10 6.42 26.90 -17.06
CA ARG A 10 7.36 26.17 -16.23
C ARG A 10 6.67 24.89 -15.75
N GLN A 11 7.32 23.75 -15.96
CA GLN A 11 6.90 22.54 -15.27
C GLN A 11 6.87 22.85 -13.77
N PRO A 12 5.79 22.53 -13.05
CA PRO A 12 5.75 22.72 -11.61
C PRO A 12 6.94 22.00 -10.96
N ASP A 13 7.46 22.59 -9.89
CA ASP A 13 8.45 21.93 -9.04
C ASP A 13 7.88 20.57 -8.62
N TYR A 14 8.75 19.55 -8.53
CA TYR A 14 8.32 18.22 -8.11
C TYR A 14 8.76 17.98 -6.68
N PRO A 15 7.91 17.41 -5.84
CA PRO A 15 6.50 17.03 -6.09
C PRO A 15 5.52 18.21 -6.15
N GLY A 16 5.95 19.42 -5.74
CA GLY A 16 5.18 20.66 -5.89
C GLY A 16 4.08 20.86 -4.85
N ASP A 17 3.93 19.89 -3.95
CA ASP A 17 3.01 19.87 -2.82
C ASP A 17 3.72 20.12 -1.46
N GLY A 18 5.04 20.29 -1.47
CA GLY A 18 5.86 20.51 -0.28
C GLY A 18 6.25 19.23 0.47
N SER A 19 5.87 18.05 -0.03
CA SER A 19 6.19 16.76 0.60
C SER A 19 7.69 16.44 0.62
N GLU A 20 8.51 17.15 -0.15
CA GLU A 20 9.97 17.06 -0.09
C GLU A 20 10.58 17.56 1.22
N HIS A 21 9.85 18.40 1.98
CA HIS A 21 10.34 19.02 3.21
C HIS A 21 10.01 18.21 4.47
N ARG A 22 8.96 17.39 4.44
CA ARG A 22 8.53 16.59 5.59
C ARG A 22 7.77 15.34 5.16
N TRP A 23 7.82 14.31 5.99
CA TRP A 23 6.93 13.17 5.81
C TRP A 23 5.47 13.59 5.86
N ILE A 24 4.70 13.27 4.82
CA ILE A 24 3.25 13.47 4.77
C ILE A 24 2.60 12.10 4.75
N GLU A 25 1.92 11.76 5.85
CA GLU A 25 1.16 10.52 5.97
C GLU A 25 1.96 9.23 5.68
N PRO A 26 3.19 9.06 6.22
CA PRO A 26 3.98 7.86 5.93
C PRO A 26 3.24 6.60 6.38
N THR A 27 3.33 5.54 5.58
CA THR A 27 2.64 4.27 5.83
C THR A 27 3.64 3.14 5.98
N MET A 28 3.20 2.05 6.59
CA MET A 28 3.94 0.79 6.61
C MET A 28 3.15 -0.34 5.95
N ILE A 29 3.86 -1.34 5.43
CA ILE A 29 3.26 -2.59 4.96
C ILE A 29 3.78 -3.74 5.82
N ILE A 30 2.90 -4.68 6.17
CA ILE A 30 3.22 -5.85 6.98
C ILE A 30 2.78 -7.10 6.23
N PHE A 31 3.74 -7.97 5.93
CA PHE A 31 3.53 -9.25 5.28
C PHE A 31 3.60 -10.38 6.29
N CYS A 32 2.47 -11.02 6.56
CA CYS A 32 2.40 -12.19 7.42
C CYS A 32 2.81 -13.48 6.67
N GLN A 33 2.91 -14.58 7.40
CA GLN A 33 3.11 -15.90 6.81
C GLN A 33 2.00 -16.20 5.78
N ASP A 34 2.40 -16.74 4.62
CA ASP A 34 1.52 -17.11 3.50
C ASP A 34 0.68 -15.96 2.93
N ALA A 35 1.12 -14.71 3.13
CA ALA A 35 0.50 -13.54 2.51
C ALA A 35 0.55 -13.62 0.97
N ASP A 36 -0.49 -13.12 0.31
CA ASP A 36 -0.51 -12.98 -1.14
C ASP A 36 0.39 -11.82 -1.58
N ILE A 37 1.62 -12.14 -1.98
CA ILE A 37 2.60 -11.15 -2.46
C ILE A 37 2.17 -10.53 -3.81
N GLU A 38 1.41 -11.23 -4.64
CA GLU A 38 1.16 -10.78 -6.02
C GLU A 38 0.28 -9.53 -6.06
N GLN A 39 -0.77 -9.49 -5.25
CA GLN A 39 -1.71 -8.36 -5.21
C GLN A 39 -1.23 -7.22 -4.30
N SER A 40 -0.32 -7.52 -3.39
CA SER A 40 0.03 -6.65 -2.26
C SER A 40 1.25 -5.79 -2.48
N VAL A 41 2.03 -6.07 -3.52
CA VAL A 41 3.26 -5.34 -3.87
C VAL A 41 2.95 -4.03 -4.60
N GLU A 42 1.75 -3.86 -5.15
CA GLU A 42 1.37 -2.65 -5.91
C GLU A 42 1.61 -1.32 -5.16
N PRO A 43 1.19 -1.16 -3.88
CA PRO A 43 1.40 0.10 -3.17
C PRO A 43 2.89 0.39 -2.92
N LEU A 44 3.67 -0.68 -2.71
CA LEU A 44 5.11 -0.58 -2.59
C LEU A 44 5.73 -0.13 -3.92
N MET A 45 5.33 -0.70 -5.06
CA MET A 45 5.86 -0.32 -6.37
C MET A 45 5.58 1.14 -6.71
N ARG A 46 4.39 1.65 -6.39
CA ARG A 46 4.07 3.07 -6.55
C ARG A 46 5.05 3.95 -5.75
N THR A 47 5.28 3.60 -4.49
CA THR A 47 6.24 4.33 -3.64
C THR A 47 7.67 4.21 -4.18
N LEU A 48 8.09 3.05 -4.66
CA LEU A 48 9.44 2.88 -5.20
C LEU A 48 9.67 3.69 -6.47
N HIS A 49 8.64 3.88 -7.29
CA HIS A 49 8.73 4.76 -8.46
C HIS A 49 8.76 6.24 -8.06
N GLU A 50 7.88 6.64 -7.13
CA GLU A 50 7.75 8.02 -6.62
C GLU A 50 7.81 8.06 -5.09
N PRO A 51 9.02 8.03 -4.50
CA PRO A 51 9.17 7.91 -3.04
C PRO A 51 9.04 9.25 -2.29
N ILE A 52 8.73 10.33 -3.01
CA ILE A 52 8.46 11.66 -2.43
C ILE A 52 7.02 12.03 -2.84
N GLY A 53 6.16 12.20 -1.85
CA GLY A 53 4.74 12.45 -2.06
C GLY A 53 3.94 12.25 -0.77
N ILE A 54 2.63 12.16 -0.93
CA ILE A 54 1.66 11.90 0.14
C ILE A 54 1.44 10.39 0.25
N GLY A 55 1.39 9.88 1.49
CA GLY A 55 1.13 8.47 1.71
C GLY A 55 2.25 7.50 1.29
N PRO A 56 3.55 7.85 1.29
CA PRO A 56 4.58 6.94 0.84
C PRO A 56 4.74 5.79 1.84
N VAL A 57 5.00 4.59 1.31
CA VAL A 57 5.40 3.43 2.11
C VAL A 57 6.83 3.63 2.59
N ALA A 58 7.01 4.02 3.85
CA ALA A 58 8.34 4.23 4.41
C ALA A 58 8.99 2.92 4.85
N SER A 59 8.21 1.95 5.35
CA SER A 59 8.75 0.70 5.89
C SER A 59 7.90 -0.51 5.53
N VAL A 60 8.57 -1.62 5.29
CA VAL A 60 7.98 -2.93 5.02
C VAL A 60 8.48 -3.90 6.07
N PHE A 61 7.57 -4.58 6.73
CA PHE A 61 7.86 -5.65 7.67
C PHE A 61 7.42 -6.96 7.04
N VAL A 62 8.29 -7.95 6.98
CA VAL A 62 8.01 -9.24 6.34
C VAL A 62 8.30 -10.40 7.27
N HIS A 63 7.39 -11.36 7.31
CA HIS A 63 7.63 -12.61 8.00
C HIS A 63 8.81 -13.35 7.36
N GLU A 64 9.70 -13.93 8.17
CA GLU A 64 10.96 -14.53 7.67
C GLU A 64 10.77 -15.55 6.54
N THR A 65 9.69 -16.33 6.58
CA THR A 65 9.37 -17.34 5.57
C THR A 65 9.03 -16.75 4.20
N MET A 66 8.68 -15.46 4.15
CA MET A 66 8.25 -14.76 2.94
C MET A 66 9.32 -13.82 2.38
N ARG A 67 10.42 -13.58 3.13
CA ARG A 67 11.43 -12.56 2.80
C ARG A 67 11.99 -12.73 1.39
N GLU A 68 12.54 -13.90 1.06
CA GLU A 68 13.20 -14.12 -0.23
C GLU A 68 12.22 -13.98 -1.39
N ARG A 69 11.03 -14.56 -1.26
CA ARG A 69 9.97 -14.46 -2.27
C ARG A 69 9.54 -13.01 -2.50
N LEU A 70 9.43 -12.21 -1.43
CA LEU A 70 9.13 -10.79 -1.54
C LEU A 70 10.26 -10.04 -2.24
N ILE A 71 11.52 -10.25 -1.83
CA ILE A 71 12.69 -9.60 -2.42
C ILE A 71 12.77 -9.90 -3.92
N GLU A 72 12.62 -11.15 -4.32
CA GLU A 72 12.63 -11.55 -5.72
C GLU A 72 11.50 -10.86 -6.51
N ARG A 73 10.28 -10.88 -5.96
CA ARG A 73 9.13 -10.24 -6.62
C ARG A 73 9.31 -8.74 -6.78
N VAL A 74 9.82 -8.08 -5.74
CA VAL A 74 10.09 -6.63 -5.73
C VAL A 74 11.16 -6.33 -6.78
N ARG A 75 12.30 -7.05 -6.81
CA ARG A 75 13.35 -6.86 -7.84
C ARG A 75 12.81 -6.98 -9.26
N ASN A 76 11.93 -7.96 -9.49
CA ASN A 76 11.34 -8.20 -10.81
C ASN A 76 10.28 -7.17 -11.22
N ALA A 77 9.62 -6.50 -10.27
CA ALA A 77 8.65 -5.44 -10.57
C ALA A 77 9.21 -4.02 -10.50
N MET A 78 10.41 -3.83 -9.94
CA MET A 78 11.02 -2.52 -9.85
C MET A 78 11.16 -1.89 -11.24
N SER A 79 10.86 -0.60 -11.30
CA SER A 79 11.20 0.26 -12.42
C SER A 79 12.06 1.40 -11.91
N VAL A 80 12.81 2.04 -12.82
CA VAL A 80 13.64 3.20 -12.50
C VAL A 80 12.78 4.27 -11.83
N VAL A 81 13.31 4.92 -10.79
CA VAL A 81 12.62 6.01 -10.10
C VAL A 81 12.27 7.13 -11.06
N HIS A 82 11.25 7.92 -10.71
CA HIS A 82 10.86 9.08 -11.49
C HIS A 82 12.05 10.02 -11.74
N ARG A 83 12.16 10.56 -12.97
CA ARG A 83 13.33 11.32 -13.45
C ARG A 83 13.76 12.45 -12.51
N LYS A 84 12.79 13.12 -11.89
CA LYS A 84 13.07 14.24 -10.97
C LYS A 84 13.61 13.75 -9.61
N VAL A 85 13.19 12.58 -9.16
CA VAL A 85 13.72 11.91 -7.94
C VAL A 85 15.18 11.53 -8.15
N LYS A 86 15.53 10.97 -9.32
CA LYS A 86 16.91 10.58 -9.67
C LYS A 86 17.91 11.73 -9.50
N THR A 87 17.48 12.95 -9.80
CA THR A 87 18.32 14.15 -9.67
C THR A 87 18.26 14.82 -8.28
N HIS A 88 17.32 14.40 -7.44
CA HIS A 88 17.00 15.05 -6.16
C HIS A 88 18.12 14.88 -5.12
N ALA A 89 18.28 15.87 -4.24
CA ALA A 89 19.30 15.85 -3.19
C ALA A 89 19.12 14.67 -2.22
N HIS A 90 17.88 14.40 -1.81
CA HIS A 90 17.54 13.29 -0.90
C HIS A 90 17.97 11.93 -1.46
N TYR A 91 17.77 11.69 -2.76
CA TYR A 91 18.18 10.43 -3.40
C TYR A 91 19.70 10.27 -3.43
N LYS A 92 20.45 11.34 -3.75
CA LYS A 92 21.92 11.32 -3.69
C LYS A 92 22.43 11.13 -2.27
N GLN A 93 21.77 11.72 -1.27
CA GLN A 93 22.12 11.54 0.14
C GLN A 93 21.85 10.11 0.60
N ALA A 94 20.71 9.53 0.21
CA ALA A 94 20.36 8.15 0.48
C ALA A 94 21.42 7.19 -0.05
N LEU A 95 21.83 7.33 -1.32
CA LEU A 95 22.90 6.53 -1.92
C LEU A 95 24.20 6.58 -1.11
N ARG A 96 24.63 7.78 -0.69
CA ARG A 96 25.83 7.93 0.15
C ARG A 96 25.67 7.24 1.50
N ARG A 97 24.50 7.33 2.13
CA ARG A 97 24.25 6.68 3.43
C ARG A 97 24.23 5.16 3.30
N VAL A 98 23.60 4.62 2.26
CA VAL A 98 23.61 3.18 1.98
C VAL A 98 25.05 2.67 1.84
N ASP A 99 25.88 3.39 1.08
CA ASP A 99 27.30 3.06 0.90
C ASP A 99 28.08 3.16 2.23
N CYS A 100 27.89 4.22 3.01
CA CYS A 100 28.54 4.36 4.32
C CYS A 100 28.15 3.26 5.32
N LEU A 101 26.90 2.82 5.30
CA LEU A 101 26.39 1.78 6.19
C LEU A 101 26.75 0.37 5.72
N GLN A 102 27.22 0.22 4.47
CA GLN A 102 27.41 -1.08 3.81
C GLN A 102 26.16 -1.95 3.93
N ALA A 103 24.99 -1.31 3.80
CA ALA A 103 23.72 -1.96 4.05
C ALA A 103 23.36 -2.96 2.94
N GLU A 104 22.67 -4.04 3.32
CA GLU A 104 22.10 -4.95 2.33
C GLU A 104 21.02 -4.20 1.54
N LEU A 105 21.21 -4.14 0.23
CA LEU A 105 20.39 -3.36 -0.68
C LEU A 105 19.65 -4.27 -1.65
N VAL A 106 18.33 -4.11 -1.69
CA VAL A 106 17.48 -4.62 -2.75
C VAL A 106 17.27 -3.49 -3.76
N SER A 107 17.82 -3.69 -4.95
CA SER A 107 17.81 -2.73 -6.05
C SER A 107 17.77 -3.45 -7.40
N MET A 108 17.47 -2.71 -8.45
CA MET A 108 17.60 -3.16 -9.84
C MET A 108 19.07 -3.39 -10.15
N GLN A 109 19.37 -4.58 -10.66
CA GLN A 109 20.72 -4.99 -11.03
C GLN A 109 20.82 -5.14 -12.55
N GLN A 110 21.92 -4.68 -13.12
CA GLN A 110 22.30 -4.93 -14.51
C GLN A 110 23.59 -5.75 -14.54
N PRO A 111 23.65 -6.81 -15.37
CA PRO A 111 24.90 -7.51 -15.61
C PRO A 111 25.91 -6.59 -16.32
N ASP A 112 27.19 -6.84 -16.09
CA ASP A 112 28.27 -6.31 -16.93
C ASP A 112 28.26 -6.95 -18.32
N ASP A 113 29.06 -6.41 -19.25
CA ASP A 113 29.08 -6.85 -20.66
C ASP A 113 29.33 -8.36 -20.84
N ILE A 114 29.92 -9.01 -19.82
CA ILE A 114 30.25 -10.44 -19.79
C ILE A 114 29.32 -11.28 -18.89
N GLY A 115 28.39 -10.66 -18.15
CA GLY A 115 27.41 -11.35 -17.31
C GLY A 115 27.93 -11.93 -15.98
N PHE A 116 29.13 -11.55 -15.54
CA PHE A 116 29.77 -12.08 -14.33
C PHE A 116 29.60 -11.18 -13.11
N ARG A 117 29.44 -9.86 -13.31
CA ARG A 117 29.26 -8.90 -12.23
C ARG A 117 27.94 -8.18 -12.41
N PHE A 118 27.22 -8.04 -11.31
CA PHE A 118 26.00 -7.26 -11.28
C PHE A 118 26.29 -5.91 -10.62
N SER A 119 25.80 -4.85 -11.24
CA SER A 119 25.89 -3.49 -10.71
C SER A 119 24.50 -2.88 -10.65
N MET A 120 24.30 -1.95 -9.71
CA MET A 120 23.02 -1.28 -9.58
C MET A 120 22.75 -0.37 -10.79
N VAL A 121 21.53 -0.45 -11.33
CA VAL A 121 21.08 0.44 -12.42
C VAL A 121 20.98 1.88 -11.92
N GLU A 122 21.42 2.83 -12.74
CA GLU A 122 21.39 4.25 -12.37
C GLU A 122 19.94 4.76 -12.24
N GLY A 123 19.56 5.19 -11.03
CA GLY A 123 18.18 5.56 -10.70
C GLY A 123 17.33 4.37 -10.26
N SER A 124 17.95 3.26 -9.85
CA SER A 124 17.22 2.18 -9.18
C SER A 124 16.54 2.68 -7.90
N PRO A 125 15.30 2.24 -7.61
CA PRO A 125 14.73 2.36 -6.27
C PRO A 125 15.65 1.71 -5.22
N LEU A 126 15.54 2.19 -3.98
CA LEU A 126 16.38 1.74 -2.86
C LEU A 126 15.50 1.11 -1.78
N VAL A 127 15.62 -0.20 -1.63
CA VAL A 127 15.03 -0.94 -0.50
C VAL A 127 16.17 -1.45 0.36
N VAL A 128 16.27 -0.98 1.60
CA VAL A 128 17.38 -1.33 2.50
C VAL A 128 16.92 -2.28 3.58
N CYS A 129 17.61 -3.40 3.73
CA CYS A 129 17.29 -4.42 4.73
C CYS A 129 17.85 -4.07 6.11
N ASP A 130 17.10 -4.35 7.17
CA ASP A 130 17.53 -4.37 8.58
C ASP A 130 18.08 -3.05 9.15
N PHE A 131 17.81 -1.92 8.50
CA PHE A 131 18.10 -0.58 9.01
C PHE A 131 16.81 0.22 9.20
N PRO A 132 16.62 0.93 10.34
CA PRO A 132 15.47 1.80 10.51
C PRO A 132 15.64 3.12 9.73
N GLN A 133 14.53 3.76 9.39
CA GLN A 133 14.49 5.02 8.62
C GLN A 133 15.22 6.17 9.30
N SER A 134 15.36 6.13 10.63
CA SER A 134 16.14 7.11 11.39
C SER A 134 17.60 7.23 10.92
N PHE A 135 18.19 6.18 10.34
CA PHE A 135 19.53 6.25 9.73
C PHE A 135 19.57 6.98 8.39
N PHE A 136 18.44 7.14 7.71
CA PHE A 136 18.36 7.79 6.40
C PHE A 136 17.81 9.22 6.52
N SER A 137 16.61 9.36 7.08
CA SER A 137 16.06 10.66 7.47
C SER A 137 14.85 10.49 8.39
N SER A 138 14.83 11.23 9.49
CA SER A 138 13.66 11.29 10.40
C SER A 138 12.73 12.47 10.10
N GLN A 139 13.19 13.48 9.36
CA GLN A 139 12.45 14.74 9.19
C GLN A 139 11.73 14.82 7.84
N HIS A 140 12.37 14.33 6.78
CA HIS A 140 11.88 14.42 5.40
C HIS A 140 11.91 13.04 4.73
N PRO A 141 11.19 12.83 3.62
CA PRO A 141 11.25 11.57 2.89
C PRO A 141 12.68 11.22 2.52
N SER A 142 13.11 10.02 2.90
CA SER A 142 14.48 9.55 2.72
C SER A 142 14.74 9.01 1.31
N THR A 143 13.69 8.85 0.48
CA THR A 143 13.71 8.14 -0.81
C THR A 143 14.08 6.66 -0.73
N VAL A 144 14.26 6.14 0.49
CA VAL A 144 14.55 4.74 0.79
C VAL A 144 13.30 4.12 1.40
N VAL A 145 13.02 2.87 1.05
CA VAL A 145 12.07 2.04 1.81
C VAL A 145 12.87 1.06 2.65
N THR A 146 12.56 0.95 3.93
CA THR A 146 13.23 -0.02 4.81
C THR A 146 12.49 -1.35 4.79
N LEU A 147 13.23 -2.44 4.81
CA LEU A 147 12.69 -3.81 4.87
C LEU A 147 13.19 -4.48 6.13
N HIS A 148 12.27 -4.87 7.01
CA HIS A 148 12.59 -5.57 8.25
C HIS A 148 11.99 -6.96 8.24
N THR A 149 12.76 -7.92 8.72
CA THR A 149 12.30 -9.29 8.87
C THR A 149 11.84 -9.53 10.30
N PHE A 150 10.71 -10.22 10.50
CA PHE A 150 10.25 -10.64 11.83
C PHE A 150 9.82 -12.10 11.82
N ARG A 151 9.90 -12.75 12.98
CA ARG A 151 9.49 -14.14 13.22
C ARG A 151 8.22 -14.25 14.05
N ASN A 152 7.98 -13.26 14.91
CA ASN A 152 6.85 -13.25 15.82
C ASN A 152 6.34 -11.83 16.07
N LEU A 153 5.19 -11.74 16.73
CA LEU A 153 4.49 -10.48 16.98
C LEU A 153 5.23 -9.54 17.96
N GLN A 154 6.02 -10.10 18.87
CA GLN A 154 6.83 -9.31 19.80
C GLN A 154 7.94 -8.59 19.05
N GLU A 155 8.68 -9.31 18.20
CA GLU A 155 9.73 -8.74 17.36
C GLU A 155 9.18 -7.66 16.42
N LEU A 156 8.00 -7.88 15.83
CA LEU A 156 7.33 -6.85 15.01
C LEU A 156 7.05 -5.57 15.82
N SER A 157 6.64 -5.70 17.07
CA SER A 157 6.38 -4.56 17.96
C SER A 157 7.67 -3.81 18.32
N GLU A 158 8.78 -4.54 18.50
CA GLU A 158 10.10 -3.97 18.76
C GLU A 158 10.67 -3.22 17.53
N LEU A 159 10.56 -3.83 16.34
CA LEU A 159 11.01 -3.24 15.07
C LEU A 159 10.21 -1.98 14.70
N THR A 160 8.89 -2.01 14.87
CA THR A 160 8.03 -0.83 14.63
C THR A 160 8.33 0.31 15.59
N ALA A 161 8.66 0.01 16.85
CA ALA A 161 9.11 1.03 17.82
C ALA A 161 10.49 1.61 17.48
N LEU A 162 11.37 0.83 16.84
CA LEU A 162 12.71 1.25 16.44
C LEU A 162 12.71 2.26 15.29
N GLU A 163 11.75 2.15 14.37
CA GLU A 163 11.64 3.04 13.20
C GLU A 163 11.52 4.53 13.58
N LYS A 164 10.85 4.83 14.70
CA LYS A 164 10.64 6.21 15.22
C LYS A 164 10.03 7.18 14.20
N LEU A 165 9.41 6.68 13.14
CA LEU A 165 8.64 7.48 12.19
C LEU A 165 7.18 7.63 12.66
N PRO A 166 6.55 8.79 12.42
CA PRO A 166 5.16 9.02 12.76
C PRO A 166 4.23 8.40 11.71
N PHE A 167 4.20 7.06 11.62
CA PHE A 167 3.30 6.37 10.71
C PHE A 167 1.85 6.71 11.01
N VAL A 168 1.06 6.92 9.96
CA VAL A 168 -0.38 7.22 10.11
C VAL A 168 -1.25 6.00 9.83
N SER A 169 -0.74 5.05 9.03
CA SER A 169 -1.47 3.84 8.70
C SER A 169 -0.56 2.65 8.43
N ALA A 170 -1.13 1.45 8.57
CA ALA A 170 -0.50 0.19 8.18
C ALA A 170 -1.40 -0.61 7.24
N ALA A 171 -0.80 -1.24 6.23
CA ALA A 171 -1.46 -2.26 5.40
C ALA A 171 -0.92 -3.64 5.77
N ILE A 172 -1.78 -4.50 6.30
CA ILE A 172 -1.47 -5.85 6.77
C ILE A 172 -1.97 -6.84 5.73
N TRP A 173 -1.06 -7.64 5.17
CA TRP A 173 -1.38 -8.74 4.28
C TRP A 173 -1.27 -10.05 5.04
N SER A 174 -2.41 -10.73 5.20
CA SER A 174 -2.49 -12.00 5.92
C SER A 174 -3.67 -12.82 5.41
N PRO A 175 -3.48 -14.12 5.10
CA PRO A 175 -4.60 -15.01 4.78
C PRO A 175 -5.46 -15.31 6.02
N LYS A 176 -4.88 -15.22 7.22
CA LYS A 176 -5.56 -15.47 8.49
C LYS A 176 -6.02 -14.16 9.10
N MET A 177 -7.33 -13.91 9.06
CA MET A 177 -7.93 -12.68 9.59
C MET A 177 -7.63 -12.49 11.09
N ALA A 178 -7.70 -13.56 11.89
CA ALA A 178 -7.37 -13.49 13.32
C ALA A 178 -5.96 -12.94 13.58
N ALA A 179 -4.96 -13.44 12.84
CA ALA A 179 -3.58 -12.96 12.95
C ALA A 179 -3.44 -11.48 12.52
N ALA A 180 -4.19 -11.05 11.50
CA ALA A 180 -4.20 -9.65 11.09
C ALA A 180 -4.77 -8.73 12.17
N TYR A 181 -5.86 -9.15 12.84
CA TYR A 181 -6.45 -8.42 13.96
C TYR A 181 -5.51 -8.38 15.18
N GLU A 182 -4.83 -9.47 15.51
CA GLU A 182 -3.82 -9.48 16.58
C GLU A 182 -2.73 -8.44 16.34
N ILE A 183 -2.22 -8.35 15.10
CA ILE A 183 -1.26 -7.32 14.70
C ILE A 183 -1.90 -5.92 14.79
N ALA A 184 -3.10 -5.74 14.24
CA ALA A 184 -3.80 -4.46 14.22
C ALA A 184 -3.99 -3.87 15.64
N MET A 185 -4.26 -4.74 16.62
CA MET A 185 -4.42 -4.36 18.03
C MET A 185 -3.09 -4.03 18.70
N LYS A 186 -1.96 -4.63 18.28
CA LYS A 186 -0.64 -4.33 18.83
C LYS A 186 -0.04 -3.02 18.31
N LEU A 187 -0.33 -2.66 17.06
CA LEU A 187 0.20 -1.46 16.44
C LEU A 187 -0.43 -0.21 17.06
N LYS A 188 0.35 0.82 17.38
CA LYS A 188 -0.17 2.10 17.89
C LYS A 188 -0.52 3.06 16.76
N LEU A 189 -1.36 2.61 15.84
CA LEU A 189 -1.78 3.34 14.65
C LEU A 189 -3.31 3.51 14.60
N PRO A 190 -3.81 4.67 14.14
CA PRO A 190 -5.23 4.94 14.05
C PRO A 190 -5.89 4.23 12.85
N VAL A 191 -5.16 3.97 11.76
CA VAL A 191 -5.73 3.40 10.54
C VAL A 191 -5.01 2.11 10.17
N ILE A 192 -5.78 1.04 10.02
CA ILE A 192 -5.30 -0.27 9.62
C ILE A 192 -6.08 -0.76 8.39
N TYR A 193 -5.37 -1.12 7.35
CA TYR A 193 -5.92 -1.81 6.19
C TYR A 193 -5.54 -3.29 6.30
N ILE A 194 -6.48 -4.20 6.12
CA ILE A 194 -6.21 -5.64 6.07
C ILE A 194 -6.54 -6.13 4.66
N ASN A 195 -5.55 -6.73 4.00
CA ASN A 195 -5.63 -7.19 2.61
C ASN A 195 -6.10 -6.12 1.61
N CYS A 196 -5.80 -4.85 1.89
CA CYS A 196 -5.99 -3.72 1.00
C CYS A 196 -5.03 -2.58 1.40
N ALA A 197 -5.01 -1.49 0.65
CA ALA A 197 -4.24 -0.30 0.99
C ALA A 197 -4.89 0.95 0.40
N ALA A 198 -4.72 2.10 1.07
CA ALA A 198 -5.12 3.42 0.58
C ALA A 198 -6.60 3.52 0.16
N ILE A 199 -7.49 2.85 0.88
CA ILE A 199 -8.95 2.92 0.66
C ILE A 199 -9.50 4.18 1.35
N SER A 200 -10.42 4.88 0.70
CA SER A 200 -11.05 6.08 1.27
C SER A 200 -11.79 5.77 2.56
N LEU A 201 -11.51 6.56 3.60
CA LEU A 201 -12.13 6.45 4.94
C LEU A 201 -13.40 7.29 5.07
N ALA A 202 -13.82 7.98 4.00
CA ALA A 202 -15.02 8.82 4.00
C ALA A 202 -16.29 8.15 4.60
N PRO A 203 -16.54 6.84 4.40
CA PRO A 203 -17.72 6.17 4.96
C PRO A 203 -17.83 6.17 6.48
N VAL A 204 -16.70 6.23 7.19
CA VAL A 204 -16.64 6.08 8.67
C VAL A 204 -16.00 7.27 9.38
N LEU A 205 -15.56 8.29 8.63
CA LEU A 205 -14.82 9.42 9.19
C LEU A 205 -15.64 10.19 10.24
N ALA A 206 -16.93 10.42 9.97
CA ALA A 206 -17.81 11.13 10.90
C ALA A 206 -17.98 10.38 12.24
N GLN A 207 -18.12 9.06 12.18
CA GLN A 207 -18.26 8.20 13.36
C GLN A 207 -16.95 8.10 14.13
N TYR A 208 -15.81 8.05 13.41
CA TYR A 208 -14.49 8.09 14.02
C TYR A 208 -14.25 9.40 14.79
N GLU A 209 -14.58 10.55 14.19
CA GLU A 209 -14.48 11.87 14.85
C GLU A 209 -15.44 11.98 16.05
N ALA A 210 -16.64 11.41 15.94
CA ALA A 210 -17.62 11.34 17.02
C ALA A 210 -17.27 10.31 18.10
N LYS A 211 -16.18 9.55 17.95
CA LYS A 211 -15.79 8.43 18.83
C LYS A 211 -16.95 7.44 19.04
N GLN A 212 -17.58 7.03 17.95
CA GLN A 212 -18.65 6.04 17.94
C GLN A 212 -18.17 4.75 17.30
N THR A 213 -18.44 3.61 17.94
CA THR A 213 -18.22 2.31 17.32
C THR A 213 -19.21 2.11 16.17
N VAL A 214 -18.70 1.68 15.02
CA VAL A 214 -19.53 1.38 13.86
C VAL A 214 -18.90 0.25 13.07
N ALA A 215 -19.73 -0.60 12.48
CA ALA A 215 -19.33 -1.57 11.47
C ALA A 215 -20.30 -1.46 10.29
N LEU A 216 -19.78 -1.25 9.08
CA LEU A 216 -20.58 -1.14 7.87
C LEU A 216 -19.84 -1.72 6.67
N ILE A 217 -20.60 -2.03 5.61
CA ILE A 217 -20.04 -2.47 4.34
C ILE A 217 -20.46 -1.46 3.27
N GLU A 218 -19.47 -0.88 2.58
CA GLU A 218 -19.70 0.05 1.48
C GLU A 218 -18.66 -0.20 0.38
N ASN A 219 -19.07 -0.15 -0.89
CA ASN A 219 -18.18 -0.33 -2.05
C ASN A 219 -17.31 -1.61 -2.02
N ASN A 220 -17.86 -2.72 -1.51
CA ASN A 220 -17.17 -4.01 -1.30
C ASN A 220 -16.03 -3.99 -0.27
N PHE A 221 -16.03 -3.01 0.63
CA PHE A 221 -15.14 -2.96 1.78
C PHE A 221 -15.95 -2.94 3.07
N HIS A 222 -15.52 -3.75 4.04
CA HIS A 222 -15.95 -3.63 5.41
C HIS A 222 -15.14 -2.54 6.09
N TYR A 223 -15.83 -1.67 6.81
CA TYR A 223 -15.25 -0.62 7.64
C TYR A 223 -15.69 -0.84 9.07
N GLU A 224 -14.73 -0.74 9.98
CA GLU A 224 -14.96 -0.90 11.41
C GLU A 224 -14.26 0.23 12.17
N VAL A 225 -14.96 0.88 13.08
CA VAL A 225 -14.39 1.83 14.05
C VAL A 225 -14.43 1.18 15.43
N LEU A 226 -13.25 0.97 15.99
CA LEU A 226 -13.04 0.37 17.29
C LEU A 226 -12.61 1.44 18.30
N LEU A 227 -13.30 1.46 19.44
CA LEU A 227 -12.91 2.23 20.61
C LEU A 227 -12.18 1.29 21.56
N LEU A 228 -10.91 1.59 21.83
CA LEU A 228 -10.07 0.84 22.76
C LEU A 228 -9.88 1.68 24.02
N ASP A 229 -10.01 1.04 25.19
CA ASP A 229 -9.87 1.73 26.47
C ASP A 229 -8.48 2.36 26.62
N ASN A 230 -8.44 3.66 26.87
CA ASN A 230 -7.20 4.46 27.01
C ASN A 230 -6.26 4.44 25.79
N GLU A 231 -6.74 4.04 24.60
CA GLU A 231 -5.96 4.06 23.36
C GLU A 231 -6.60 4.97 22.30
N ILE A 232 -5.86 5.20 21.22
CA ILE A 232 -6.34 5.94 20.05
C ILE A 232 -7.41 5.07 19.37
N PRO A 233 -8.60 5.63 19.04
CA PRO A 233 -9.59 4.91 18.25
C PRO A 233 -8.97 4.35 16.97
N LYS A 234 -9.43 3.18 16.53
CA LYS A 234 -8.91 2.52 15.32
C LYS A 234 -9.97 2.44 14.25
N ILE A 235 -9.57 2.70 13.03
CA ILE A 235 -10.32 2.37 11.82
C ILE A 235 -9.66 1.13 11.22
N ILE A 236 -10.44 0.07 11.02
CA ILE A 236 -10.03 -1.14 10.31
C ILE A 236 -10.84 -1.24 9.03
N VAL A 237 -10.14 -1.46 7.91
CA VAL A 237 -10.77 -1.61 6.59
C VAL A 237 -10.27 -2.90 5.94
N TYR A 238 -11.18 -3.69 5.39
CA TYR A 238 -10.80 -4.89 4.62
C TYR A 238 -11.81 -5.21 3.52
N PRO A 239 -11.39 -5.90 2.44
CA PRO A 239 -12.31 -6.33 1.39
C PRO A 239 -13.40 -7.25 1.92
N ALA A 240 -14.65 -6.94 1.62
CA ALA A 240 -15.80 -7.76 1.92
C ALA A 240 -16.65 -7.90 0.65
N LEU A 241 -16.42 -9.00 -0.08
CA LEU A 241 -17.24 -9.34 -1.23
C LEU A 241 -18.64 -9.70 -0.75
N LEU A 242 -19.62 -8.86 -1.09
CA LEU A 242 -21.02 -9.20 -0.94
C LEU A 242 -21.37 -10.25 -1.99
N LEU A 243 -21.43 -11.52 -1.60
CA LEU A 243 -22.07 -12.56 -2.39
C LEU A 243 -23.59 -12.32 -2.39
N LEU A 244 -24.05 -11.34 -3.17
CA LEU A 244 -25.47 -11.18 -3.41
C LEU A 244 -25.96 -12.40 -4.20
N PRO A 245 -27.03 -13.10 -3.75
CA PRO A 245 -27.64 -14.13 -4.57
C PRO A 245 -28.08 -13.50 -5.90
N ALA A 246 -27.82 -14.20 -7.00
CA ALA A 246 -28.22 -13.75 -8.33
C ALA A 246 -29.71 -13.34 -8.33
N PRO A 247 -30.08 -12.22 -8.98
CA PRO A 247 -31.48 -11.83 -9.05
C PRO A 247 -32.31 -12.99 -9.63
N PRO A 248 -33.51 -13.27 -9.09
CA PRO A 248 -34.34 -14.34 -9.59
C PRO A 248 -34.58 -14.13 -11.07
N THR A 249 -34.27 -15.15 -11.88
CA THR A 249 -34.48 -15.10 -13.32
C THR A 249 -35.97 -14.85 -13.58
N PRO A 250 -36.33 -13.87 -14.44
CA PRO A 250 -37.73 -13.60 -14.72
C PRO A 250 -38.38 -14.85 -15.34
N PRO A 251 -39.62 -15.19 -14.96
CA PRO A 251 -40.31 -16.35 -15.49
C PRO A 251 -40.42 -16.23 -17.01
N LYS A 252 -39.98 -17.28 -17.73
CA LYS A 252 -40.11 -17.38 -19.18
C LYS A 252 -41.59 -17.24 -19.55
N THR A 253 -41.95 -16.11 -20.12
CA THR A 253 -43.29 -15.88 -20.65
C THR A 253 -43.47 -16.81 -21.84
N SER A 254 -44.27 -17.86 -21.67
CA SER A 254 -44.68 -18.73 -22.76
C SER A 254 -45.50 -17.92 -23.75
N THR A 255 -44.91 -17.65 -24.92
CA THR A 255 -45.59 -17.01 -26.03
C THR A 255 -46.60 -18.01 -26.60
N VAL A 256 -47.88 -17.87 -26.22
CA VAL A 256 -48.97 -18.61 -26.84
C VAL A 256 -49.12 -18.12 -28.28
N SER A 257 -48.70 -18.96 -29.23
CA SER A 257 -48.88 -18.71 -30.66
C SER A 257 -50.35 -18.91 -31.04
N LEU A 258 -51.06 -17.82 -31.32
CA LEU A 258 -52.39 -17.86 -31.94
C LEU A 258 -52.26 -18.29 -33.41
N LYS A 259 -52.68 -19.53 -33.70
CA LYS A 259 -52.92 -20.00 -35.07
C LYS A 259 -54.10 -19.23 -35.67
N LYS A 260 -53.87 -18.48 -36.75
CA LYS A 260 -54.92 -17.99 -37.64
C LYS A 260 -55.34 -19.13 -38.57
N THR A 261 -56.56 -19.62 -38.39
CA THR A 261 -57.29 -20.44 -39.36
C THR A 261 -57.84 -19.51 -40.45
N ALA A 262 -57.49 -19.77 -41.70
CA ALA A 262 -58.12 -19.16 -42.87
C ALA A 262 -58.93 -20.24 -43.58
N THR A 263 -60.24 -20.05 -43.63
CA THR A 263 -61.18 -20.82 -44.45
C THR A 263 -62.24 -19.86 -44.99
N GLU A 264 -62.72 -20.15 -46.19
CA GLU A 264 -63.89 -19.62 -46.92
C GLU A 264 -63.61 -18.47 -47.90
N GLN A 265 -63.58 -18.78 -49.21
CA GLN A 265 -64.71 -18.79 -50.18
C GLN A 265 -64.96 -17.34 -50.69
N GLN A 266 -65.21 -17.05 -51.96
CA GLN A 266 -65.97 -17.74 -53.00
C GLN A 266 -65.74 -17.00 -54.35
N GLU A 267 -65.98 -17.71 -55.44
CA GLU A 267 -66.47 -17.29 -56.79
C GLU A 267 -66.09 -15.92 -57.39
#